data_AF-F5T907-F1
#
_entry.id   AF-F5T907-F1
#
_cell.length_a   1.000
_cell.length_b   1.000
_cell.length_c   1.000
_cell.angle_alpha   90.00
_cell.angle_beta   90.00
_cell.angle_gamma   90.00
#
_symmetry.space_group_name_H-M   'P 1'
#
loop_
_entity.id
_entity.type
_entity.pdbx_description
1 polymer ?
#
loop_
_entity_poly.entity_id
_entity_poly.type
_entity_poly.pdbx_seq_one_letter_code
_entity_poly.pdbx_strand_id
1 'polypeptide(L)'
;MSDPFSLPTSFSLEPYSYIFSKYDFVGCFLNSTLVSLSATLLALLIYAMGAYVFAKYNFPGKNLLFILYSITLLVPAQSKAQPIFFLLIHLNLYDSLPGLSLVYISMGLAMSIFVLMRL
;
A
#
# COMPACT_ATOMS: atom_id res chain seq x y z
N MET A 1 35.90 0.25 15.98
CA MET A 1 34.69 -0.24 15.29
C MET A 1 34.68 -1.74 15.50
N SER A 2 34.07 -2.18 16.59
CA SER A 2 33.85 -3.60 16.91
C SER A 2 32.79 -4.16 15.96
N ASP A 3 32.84 -5.45 15.64
CA ASP A 3 32.04 -6.16 14.62
C ASP A 3 30.64 -5.60 14.31
N PRO A 4 30.16 -5.65 13.03
CA PRO A 4 28.83 -5.15 12.60
C PRO A 4 27.63 -5.68 13.39
N PHE A 5 27.78 -6.84 14.03
CA PHE A 5 26.74 -7.51 14.82
C PHE A 5 27.03 -7.50 16.33
N SER A 6 28.07 -6.78 16.79
CA SER A 6 28.36 -6.65 18.21
C SER A 6 27.32 -5.78 18.91
N LEU A 7 27.01 -6.12 20.17
CA LEU A 7 26.07 -5.34 20.97
C LEU A 7 26.63 -3.94 21.24
N PRO A 8 25.77 -2.90 21.29
CA PRO A 8 26.21 -1.54 21.53
C PRO A 8 26.93 -1.44 22.87
N THR A 9 28.12 -0.83 22.86
CA THR A 9 28.96 -0.62 24.05
C THR A 9 28.40 0.39 25.04
N SER A 10 27.44 1.22 24.61
CA SER A 10 26.73 2.16 25.48
C SER A 10 25.30 2.36 25.00
N PHE A 11 24.38 2.54 25.94
CA PHE A 11 23.00 2.89 25.64
C PHE A 11 22.90 4.43 25.51
N SER A 12 22.65 4.93 24.30
CA SER A 12 22.48 6.36 24.04
C SER A 12 21.14 6.65 23.38
N LEU A 13 20.42 7.63 23.93
CA LEU A 13 19.16 8.16 23.39
C LEU A 13 19.38 9.37 22.46
N GLU A 14 20.62 9.86 22.36
CA GLU A 14 20.98 11.05 21.59
C GLU A 14 20.61 10.97 20.09
N PRO A 15 20.80 9.82 19.40
CA PRO A 15 20.40 9.70 18.00
C PRO A 15 18.89 9.87 17.78
N TYR A 16 18.07 9.46 18.76
CA TYR A 16 16.62 9.62 18.68
C TYR A 16 16.24 11.09 18.77
N SER A 17 16.73 11.83 19.78
CA SER A 17 16.49 13.27 19.91
C SER A 17 17.00 14.09 18.73
N TYR A 18 18.11 13.64 18.12
CA TYR A 18 18.70 14.29 16.95
C TYR A 18 17.79 14.23 15.72
N ILE A 19 17.08 13.11 15.50
CA ILE A 19 16.15 12.95 14.37
C ILE A 19 14.97 13.93 14.51
N PHE A 20 14.38 14.03 15.69
CA PHE A 20 13.26 14.96 15.94
C PHE A 20 13.66 16.44 15.85
N SER A 21 14.94 16.76 16.08
CA SER A 21 15.43 18.15 16.05
C SER A 21 15.91 18.57 14.66
N LYS A 22 16.47 17.65 13.86
CA LYS A 22 17.11 17.96 12.59
C LYS A 22 16.23 17.70 11.37
N TYR A 23 15.23 16.83 11.49
CA TYR A 23 14.30 16.49 10.42
C TYR A 23 12.87 16.81 10.84
N ASP A 24 12.01 17.13 9.87
CA ASP A 24 10.56 17.22 10.09
C ASP A 24 9.94 15.81 10.19
N PHE A 25 10.39 15.06 11.19
CA PHE A 25 9.93 13.69 11.42
C PHE A 25 8.43 13.66 11.70
N VAL A 26 7.92 14.66 12.43
CA VAL A 26 6.49 14.77 12.77
C VAL A 26 5.65 15.00 11.51
N GLY A 27 6.07 15.90 10.62
CA GLY A 27 5.39 16.13 9.35
C GLY A 27 5.36 14.89 8.46
N CYS A 28 6.49 14.20 8.28
CA CYS A 28 6.55 12.95 7.52
C CYS A 28 5.66 11.85 8.13
N PHE A 29 5.64 11.75 9.46
CA PHE A 29 4.82 10.77 10.18
C PHE A 29 3.32 11.06 10.01
N LEU A 30 2.91 12.33 10.13
CA LEU A 30 1.52 12.74 9.93
C LEU A 30 1.08 12.53 8.49
N ASN A 31 1.90 12.90 7.50
CA ASN A 31 1.62 12.66 6.08
C ASN A 31 1.42 11.17 5.79
N SER A 32 2.32 10.32 6.30
CA SER A 32 2.21 8.87 6.12
C SER A 32 0.95 8.32 6.77
N THR A 33 0.64 8.74 8.01
CA THR A 33 -0.55 8.30 8.74
C THR A 33 -1.83 8.70 8.01
N LEU A 34 -1.91 9.96 7.56
CA LEU A 34 -3.08 10.49 6.87
C LEU A 34 -3.30 9.79 5.52
N VAL A 35 -2.23 9.59 4.76
CA VAL A 35 -2.29 8.85 3.48
C VAL A 35 -2.69 7.40 3.70
N SER A 36 -2.06 6.68 4.63
CA SER A 36 -2.37 5.27 4.87
C SER A 36 -3.80 5.07 5.37
N LEU A 37 -4.28 5.92 6.28
CA LEU A 37 -5.63 5.81 6.83
C LEU A 37 -6.70 6.13 5.78
N SER A 38 -6.55 7.23 5.05
CA SER A 38 -7.49 7.63 4.00
C SER A 38 -7.53 6.61 2.85
N ALA A 39 -6.36 6.15 2.39
CA ALA A 39 -6.27 5.13 1.35
C ALA A 39 -6.91 3.81 1.79
N THR A 40 -6.68 3.39 3.04
CA THR A 40 -7.26 2.13 3.57
C THR A 40 -8.77 2.20 3.68
N LEU A 41 -9.33 3.31 4.19
CA LEU A 41 -10.79 3.49 4.29
C LEU A 41 -11.45 3.47 2.92
N LEU A 42 -10.90 4.22 1.95
CA LEU A 42 -11.42 4.26 0.59
C LEU A 42 -11.32 2.90 -0.11
N ALA A 43 -10.15 2.26 0.01
CA ALA A 43 -9.91 0.93 -0.53
C ALA A 43 -10.91 -0.09 0.04
N LEU A 44 -11.12 -0.10 1.35
CA LEU A 44 -12.03 -1.02 2.01
C LEU A 44 -13.48 -0.86 1.55
N LEU A 45 -13.95 0.39 1.36
CA LEU A 45 -15.27 0.66 0.80
C LEU A 45 -15.40 0.07 -0.62
N ILE A 46 -14.44 0.34 -1.50
CA ILE A 46 -14.46 -0.13 -2.89
C ILE A 46 -14.38 -1.66 -2.95
N TYR A 47 -13.47 -2.26 -2.19
CA TYR A 47 -13.27 -3.70 -2.19
C TYR A 47 -14.44 -4.46 -1.59
N ALA A 48 -15.06 -3.93 -0.53
CA ALA A 48 -16.25 -4.51 0.06
C ALA A 48 -17.42 -4.54 -0.93
N MET A 49 -17.62 -3.46 -1.70
CA MET A 49 -18.63 -3.42 -2.76
C MET A 49 -18.36 -4.47 -3.83
N GLY A 50 -17.11 -4.59 -4.30
CA GLY A 50 -16.73 -5.60 -5.27
C GLY A 50 -16.90 -7.03 -4.75
N ALA A 51 -16.38 -7.31 -3.55
CA ALA A 51 -16.47 -8.61 -2.90
C ALA A 51 -17.92 -9.04 -2.66
N TYR A 52 -18.80 -8.11 -2.27
CA TYR A 52 -20.22 -8.39 -2.09
C TYR A 52 -20.88 -8.91 -3.37
N VAL A 53 -20.56 -8.31 -4.53
CA VAL A 53 -21.10 -8.76 -5.82
C VAL A 53 -20.61 -10.18 -6.15
N PHE A 54 -19.32 -10.45 -5.96
CA PHE A 54 -18.75 -11.79 -6.19
C PHE A 54 -19.30 -12.84 -5.23
N ALA A 55 -19.55 -12.49 -3.97
CA ALA A 55 -20.08 -13.40 -2.96
C ALA A 55 -21.57 -13.73 -3.18
N LYS A 56 -22.40 -12.70 -3.42
CA LYS A 56 -23.87 -12.86 -3.38
C LYS A 56 -24.52 -13.12 -4.74
N TYR A 57 -23.94 -12.65 -5.84
CA TYR A 57 -24.55 -12.76 -7.17
C TYR A 57 -23.88 -13.82 -8.05
N ASN A 58 -24.68 -14.48 -8.88
CA ASN A 58 -24.23 -15.40 -9.92
C ASN A 58 -24.58 -14.78 -11.28
N PHE A 59 -23.58 -14.18 -11.92
CA PHE A 59 -23.72 -13.50 -13.20
C PHE A 59 -22.86 -14.18 -14.28
N PRO A 60 -23.25 -14.12 -15.57
CA PRO A 60 -22.46 -14.68 -16.66
C PRO A 60 -21.10 -13.95 -16.74
N GLY A 61 -19.99 -14.68 -16.61
CA GLY A 61 -18.63 -14.13 -16.60
C GLY A 61 -17.96 -14.06 -15.22
N LYS A 62 -18.65 -14.42 -14.14
CA LYS A 62 -18.10 -14.45 -12.76
C LYS A 62 -16.77 -15.21 -12.67
N ASN A 63 -16.72 -16.42 -13.23
CA ASN A 63 -15.50 -17.25 -13.20
C ASN A 63 -14.34 -16.64 -14.00
N LEU A 64 -14.63 -15.99 -15.13
CA LEU A 64 -13.61 -15.32 -15.93
C LEU A 64 -12.98 -14.17 -15.16
N LEU A 65 -13.81 -13.29 -14.57
CA LEU A 65 -13.30 -12.19 -13.75
C LEU A 65 -12.53 -12.68 -12.53
N PHE A 66 -12.99 -13.75 -11.88
CA PHE A 66 -12.31 -14.35 -10.74
C PHE A 66 -10.91 -14.87 -11.11
N ILE A 67 -10.78 -15.52 -12.27
CA ILE A 67 -9.49 -15.99 -12.80
C ILE A 67 -8.59 -14.79 -13.12
N LEU A 68 -9.09 -13.77 -13.80
CA LEU A 68 -8.34 -12.55 -14.12
C LEU A 68 -7.80 -11.88 -12.85
N TYR A 69 -8.64 -11.73 -11.82
CA TYR A 69 -8.23 -11.20 -10.52
C TYR A 69 -7.13 -12.05 -9.89
N SER A 70 -7.29 -13.37 -9.90
CA SER A 70 -6.33 -14.30 -9.29
C SER A 70 -4.96 -14.24 -9.97
N ILE A 71 -4.90 -14.05 -11.30
CA ILE A 71 -3.63 -13.93 -12.04
C ILE A 71 -2.83 -12.69 -11.60
N THR A 72 -3.50 -11.60 -11.22
CA THR A 72 -2.78 -10.39 -10.75
C THR A 72 -1.98 -10.59 -9.46
N LEU A 73 -2.34 -11.62 -8.66
CA LEU A 73 -1.60 -12.02 -7.46
C LEU A 73 -0.24 -12.66 -7.81
N LEU A 74 -0.13 -13.27 -8.99
CA LEU A 74 1.10 -13.89 -9.48
C LEU A 74 2.12 -12.84 -9.94
N VAL A 75 1.68 -11.62 -10.24
CA VAL A 75 2.56 -10.56 -10.72
C VAL A 75 3.38 -10.00 -9.55
N PRO A 76 4.71 -10.08 -9.58
CA PRO A 76 5.57 -9.58 -8.50
C PRO A 76 5.36 -8.09 -8.25
N ALA A 77 5.37 -7.69 -6.98
CA ALA A 77 5.19 -6.29 -6.59
C ALA A 77 6.19 -5.34 -7.27
N GLN A 78 7.45 -5.79 -7.39
CA GLN A 78 8.52 -5.01 -8.03
C GLN A 78 8.29 -4.79 -9.53
N SER A 79 7.74 -5.79 -10.23
CA SER A 79 7.41 -5.68 -11.66
C SER A 79 6.26 -4.69 -11.90
N LYS A 80 5.31 -4.60 -10.97
CA LYS A 80 4.20 -3.63 -11.03
C LYS A 80 4.63 -2.21 -10.67
N ALA A 81 5.62 -2.05 -9.79
CA ALA A 81 6.07 -0.73 -9.34
C ALA A 81 6.58 0.12 -10.50
N GLN A 82 7.42 -0.44 -11.38
CA GLN A 82 8.00 0.25 -12.53
C GLN A 82 6.95 0.96 -13.43
N PRO A 83 5.94 0.27 -13.97
CA PRO A 83 4.93 0.92 -14.81
C PRO A 83 4.04 1.90 -14.02
N ILE A 84 3.76 1.64 -12.74
CA ILE A 84 2.99 2.56 -11.89
C ILE A 84 3.74 3.89 -11.70
N PHE A 85 5.06 3.85 -11.50
CA PHE A 85 5.87 5.07 -11.41
C PHE A 85 5.82 5.88 -12.70
N PHE A 86 5.97 5.23 -13.86
CA PHE A 86 5.80 5.90 -15.14
C PHE A 86 4.42 6.53 -15.27
N LEU A 87 3.35 5.83 -14.90
CA LEU A 87 1.99 6.36 -14.93
C LEU A 87 1.83 7.60 -14.05
N LEU A 88 2.36 7.60 -12.83
CA LEU A 88 2.30 8.76 -11.93
C LEU A 88 3.01 9.98 -12.50
N ILE A 89 4.16 9.79 -13.15
CA ILE A 89 4.90 10.87 -13.83
C ILE A 89 4.04 11.46 -14.95
N HIS A 90 3.44 10.61 -15.80
CA HIS A 90 2.56 11.08 -16.90
C HIS A 90 1.32 11.83 -16.38
N LEU A 91 0.80 11.41 -15.23
CA LEU A 91 -0.35 12.06 -14.59
C LEU A 91 0.03 13.31 -13.77
N ASN A 92 1.31 13.71 -13.73
CA ASN A 92 1.83 14.78 -12.86
C ASN A 92 1.49 14.57 -11.37
N LEU A 93 1.34 13.31 -10.96
CA LEU A 93 1.07 12.88 -9.58
C LEU A 93 2.33 12.31 -8.91
N TYR A 94 3.48 12.41 -9.59
CA TYR A 94 4.76 12.02 -9.02
C TYR A 94 5.10 12.86 -7.79
N ASP A 95 5.61 12.22 -6.75
CA ASP A 95 5.95 12.83 -5.45
C ASP A 95 4.79 13.60 -4.77
N SER A 96 3.55 13.13 -4.96
CA SER A 96 2.36 13.73 -4.38
C SER A 96 1.62 12.78 -3.43
N LEU A 97 1.08 13.31 -2.33
CA LEU A 97 0.21 12.56 -1.40
C LEU A 97 -1.00 11.88 -2.09
N PRO A 98 -1.75 12.54 -3.01
CA PRO A 98 -2.84 11.87 -3.72
C PRO A 98 -2.34 10.78 -4.67
N GLY A 99 -1.20 10.99 -5.34
CA GLY A 99 -0.57 9.96 -6.17
C GLY A 99 -0.20 8.72 -5.36
N LEU A 100 0.42 8.91 -4.19
CA LEU A 100 0.78 7.83 -3.28
C LEU A 100 -0.47 7.08 -2.75
N SER A 101 -1.52 7.81 -2.40
CA SER A 101 -2.80 7.22 -1.95
C SER A 101 -3.41 6.33 -3.03
N LEU A 102 -3.41 6.78 -4.28
CA LEU A 102 -3.92 6.02 -5.42
C LEU A 102 -3.15 4.70 -5.62
N VAL A 103 -1.82 4.73 -5.48
CA VAL A 103 -1.00 3.51 -5.55
C VAL A 103 -1.40 2.53 -4.46
N TYR A 104 -1.55 2.98 -3.22
CA TYR A 104 -1.95 2.10 -2.12
C TYR A 104 -3.33 1.46 -2.33
N ILE A 105 -4.30 2.21 -2.89
CA ILE A 105 -5.63 1.69 -3.25
C ILE A 105 -5.54 0.69 -4.43
N SER A 106 -4.51 0.74 -5.27
CA SER A 106 -4.39 -0.22 -6.39
C SER A 106 -3.71 -1.54 -5.99
N MET A 107 -2.76 -1.51 -5.05
CA MET A 107 -1.91 -2.66 -4.75
C MET A 107 -2.64 -3.82 -4.05
N GLY A 108 -3.66 -3.52 -3.24
CA GLY A 108 -4.36 -4.50 -2.41
C GLY A 108 -5.58 -5.17 -3.05
N LEU A 109 -6.01 -4.70 -4.21
CA LEU A 109 -7.38 -4.92 -4.71
C LEU A 109 -7.73 -6.41 -4.88
N ALA A 110 -6.88 -7.21 -5.53
CA ALA A 110 -7.17 -8.63 -5.75
C ALA A 110 -7.19 -9.45 -4.44
N MET A 111 -6.23 -9.20 -3.55
CA MET A 111 -6.11 -9.93 -2.28
C MET A 111 -7.29 -9.60 -1.37
N SER A 112 -7.59 -8.30 -1.21
CA SER A 112 -8.68 -7.83 -0.36
C SER A 112 -10.05 -8.32 -0.81
N ILE A 113 -10.35 -8.29 -2.11
CA ILE A 113 -11.63 -8.82 -2.62
C ILE A 113 -11.73 -10.33 -2.35
N PHE A 114 -10.65 -11.09 -2.58
CA PHE A 114 -10.62 -12.52 -2.35
C PHE A 114 -10.87 -12.89 -0.87
N VAL A 115 -10.25 -12.15 0.06
CA VAL A 115 -10.47 -12.34 1.50
C VAL A 115 -11.89 -11.95 1.90
N LEU A 116 -12.35 -10.78 1.48
CA LEU A 116 -13.67 -10.25 1.84
C LEU A 116 -14.83 -11.10 1.30
N MET A 117 -14.68 -11.75 0.14
CA MET A 117 -15.74 -12.62 -0.38
C MET A 117 -15.87 -13.95 0.37
N ARG A 118 -14.81 -14.36 1.09
CA ARG A 118 -14.74 -15.63 1.83
C ARG A 118 -15.10 -15.50 3.30
N LEU A 119 -15.16 -14.27 3.83
CA LEU A 119 -15.68 -13.97 5.17
C LEU A 119 -17.21 -14.02 5.16
#